data_AF-A0A2C6CFJ1-F1
#
_entry.id   AF-A0A2C6CFJ1-F1
#
_cell.length_a   1.000
_cell.length_b   1.000
_cell.length_c   1.000
_cell.angle_alpha   90.00
_cell.angle_beta   90.00
_cell.angle_gamma   90.00
#
_symmetry.space_group_name_H-M   'P 1'
#
loop_
_entity.id
_entity.type
_entity.pdbx_description
1 polymer ?
#
loop_
_entity_poly.entity_id
_entity_poly.type
_entity_poly.pdbx_seq_one_letter_code
_entity_poly.pdbx_strand_id
1 'polypeptide(L)'
;MATIQQAVQVMVDKLVADMNGSTPLSAEEQTLVTNAIARLTDNAKLEQAVVAVAQEHLDDSTQLLQQVATSAINNIDSAKADLTASTAELVTRAAKLALLDQIGPLTQQINEVVANNTAATPKTLFAIKNIDTANSHANFRRSTSVLAIYNSDGTSYLTRPSYTVNAATDTCRLDHLKISQDGTSSTVLKSSFVHNNAFEQNPATKVYQHGASAIVPLGLKAQPNDVSFEIVYSTQESLSANATEYGGIFVLGQGFTSRTLPKQDLNARDKFGISTRSSYNHNEVAVLYNNQKHCLVVIDSGTNLVVEKYRDGNHITNIAIANAAEYQNYVDSGDFTTMVFIANTLAQPHGINRYNHSEAAMSSYSYNYYGYFGLLGSELKMAGDKFNAHYLFTEEQKLQPINYIFTSNSEPYRTQSSNGTENSEGEVNVVMETLDGELLSSYCYRSKADSLGYDGGVIATAIQAMNPYSHIGVINEHYLFNQYGLARTCRAI
;
A
#
# COMPACT_ATOMS: atom_id res chain seq x y z
N MET A 1 42.76 3.33 -120.29
CA MET A 1 42.68 2.56 -119.04
C MET A 1 41.26 2.01 -118.94
N ALA A 2 40.97 0.90 -119.64
CA ALA A 2 39.64 0.27 -119.68
C ALA A 2 39.71 -1.09 -120.40
N THR A 3 40.67 -1.96 -120.06
CA THR A 3 40.92 -3.17 -120.86
C THR A 3 40.69 -4.49 -120.13
N ILE A 4 40.84 -4.57 -118.79
CA ILE A 4 40.63 -5.85 -118.08
C ILE A 4 39.16 -6.10 -117.73
N GLN A 5 38.44 -5.15 -117.14
CA GLN A 5 37.03 -5.35 -116.78
C GLN A 5 36.15 -5.58 -118.01
N GLN A 6 36.42 -4.87 -119.11
CA GLN A 6 35.72 -5.07 -120.37
C GLN A 6 36.11 -6.42 -121.02
N ALA A 7 37.38 -6.84 -120.90
CA ALA A 7 37.79 -8.17 -121.35
C ALA A 7 37.16 -9.29 -120.49
N VAL A 8 37.02 -9.11 -119.18
CA VAL A 8 36.34 -10.07 -118.30
C VAL A 8 34.84 -10.13 -118.61
N GLN A 9 34.19 -8.98 -118.82
CA GLN A 9 32.77 -8.95 -119.20
C GLN A 9 32.55 -9.61 -120.57
N VAL A 10 33.39 -9.30 -121.57
CA VAL A 10 33.33 -9.97 -122.88
C VAL A 10 33.63 -11.46 -122.77
N MET A 11 34.56 -11.87 -121.91
CA MET A 11 34.87 -13.28 -121.69
C MET A 11 33.72 -14.01 -121.00
N VAL A 12 33.02 -13.38 -120.04
CA VAL A 12 31.81 -13.93 -119.40
C VAL A 12 30.64 -13.97 -120.39
N ASP A 13 30.40 -12.91 -121.15
CA ASP A 13 29.32 -12.85 -122.13
C ASP A 13 29.56 -13.87 -123.25
N LYS A 14 30.82 -14.06 -123.66
CA LYS A 14 31.22 -15.12 -124.58
C LYS A 14 31.05 -16.50 -123.97
N LEU A 15 31.45 -16.71 -122.72
CA LEU A 15 31.24 -18.00 -122.03
C LEU A 15 29.75 -18.34 -121.90
N VAL A 16 28.91 -17.36 -121.59
CA VAL A 16 27.45 -17.54 -121.50
C VAL A 16 26.84 -17.82 -122.87
N ALA A 17 27.34 -17.15 -123.93
CA ALA A 17 26.93 -17.44 -125.30
C ALA A 17 27.36 -18.84 -125.74
N ASP A 18 28.61 -19.23 -125.46
CA ASP A 18 29.17 -20.55 -125.82
C ASP A 18 28.53 -21.67 -124.98
N MET A 19 28.17 -21.42 -123.72
CA MET A 19 27.37 -22.33 -122.89
C MET A 19 25.96 -22.59 -123.45
N ASN A 20 25.37 -21.61 -124.13
CA ASN A 20 24.05 -21.72 -124.78
C ASN A 20 24.15 -22.13 -126.27
N GLY A 21 25.36 -22.18 -126.84
CA GLY A 21 25.64 -22.54 -128.22
C GLY A 21 25.94 -24.03 -128.40
N SER A 22 25.83 -24.54 -129.63
CA SER A 22 26.04 -25.97 -129.95
C SER A 22 27.52 -26.39 -130.03
N THR A 23 28.44 -25.46 -129.75
CA THR A 23 29.89 -25.68 -129.78
C THR A 23 30.38 -26.00 -128.38
N PRO A 24 31.07 -27.13 -128.14
CA PRO A 24 31.61 -27.44 -126.83
C PRO A 24 32.60 -26.38 -126.36
N LEU A 25 32.48 -25.93 -125.10
CA LEU A 25 33.42 -25.02 -124.44
C LEU A 25 34.84 -25.58 -124.46
N SER A 26 35.84 -24.70 -124.59
CA SER A 26 37.24 -25.11 -124.53
C SER A 26 37.62 -25.61 -123.12
N ALA A 27 38.70 -26.40 -123.04
CA ALA A 27 39.15 -27.01 -121.77
C ALA A 27 39.48 -25.96 -120.68
N GLU A 28 39.96 -24.78 -121.09
CA GLU A 28 40.27 -23.67 -120.19
C GLU A 28 39.00 -23.04 -119.61
N GLU A 29 37.97 -22.87 -120.44
CA GLU A 29 36.66 -22.33 -120.02
C GLU A 29 35.91 -23.33 -119.11
N GLN A 30 35.99 -24.63 -119.40
CA GLN A 30 35.43 -25.67 -118.52
C GLN A 30 36.12 -25.70 -117.15
N THR A 31 37.43 -25.48 -117.10
CA THR A 31 38.19 -25.42 -115.85
C THR A 31 37.80 -24.19 -115.02
N LEU A 32 37.60 -23.04 -115.68
CA LEU A 32 37.17 -21.80 -115.01
C LEU A 32 35.77 -21.94 -114.39
N VAL A 33 34.83 -22.53 -115.14
CA VAL A 33 33.46 -22.82 -114.66
C VAL A 33 33.48 -23.81 -113.51
N THR A 34 34.28 -24.87 -113.59
CA THR A 34 34.41 -25.86 -112.51
C THR A 34 34.95 -25.22 -111.23
N ASN A 35 35.94 -24.33 -111.32
CA ASN A 35 36.47 -23.60 -110.17
C ASN A 35 35.47 -22.59 -109.59
N ALA A 36 34.69 -21.91 -110.44
CA ALA A 36 33.63 -21.01 -109.99
C ALA A 36 32.50 -21.77 -109.28
N ILE A 37 32.07 -22.92 -109.81
CA ILE A 37 31.09 -23.81 -109.19
C ILE A 37 31.63 -24.33 -107.86
N ALA A 38 32.89 -24.75 -107.78
CA ALA A 38 33.50 -25.19 -106.53
C ALA A 38 33.48 -24.08 -105.45
N ARG A 39 33.86 -22.84 -105.81
CA ARG A 39 33.83 -21.70 -104.87
C ARG A 39 32.42 -21.29 -104.45
N LEU A 40 31.44 -21.34 -105.36
CA LEU A 40 30.03 -21.10 -105.01
C LEU A 40 29.48 -22.18 -104.08
N THR A 41 29.88 -23.44 -104.30
CA THR A 41 29.50 -24.56 -103.44
C THR A 41 30.09 -24.41 -102.03
N ASP A 42 31.33 -23.95 -101.91
CA ASP A 42 31.95 -23.70 -100.61
C ASP A 42 31.31 -22.51 -99.87
N ASN A 43 30.88 -21.47 -100.59
CA ASN A 43 30.16 -20.35 -99.98
C ASN A 43 28.77 -20.77 -99.45
N ALA A 44 28.02 -21.58 -100.22
CA ALA A 44 26.73 -22.11 -99.76
C ALA A 44 26.88 -23.00 -98.51
N LYS A 45 27.97 -23.78 -98.40
CA LYS A 45 28.30 -24.54 -97.18
C LYS A 45 28.60 -23.63 -95.99
N LEU A 46 29.31 -22.52 -96.22
CA LEU A 46 29.60 -21.54 -95.17
C LEU A 46 28.32 -20.85 -94.67
N GLU A 47 27.43 -20.42 -95.57
CA GLU A 47 26.14 -19.82 -95.20
C GLU A 47 25.28 -20.80 -94.38
N GLN A 48 25.22 -22.06 -94.79
CA GLN A 48 24.51 -23.11 -94.02
C GLN A 48 25.13 -23.31 -92.63
N ALA A 49 26.45 -23.31 -92.51
CA ALA A 49 27.13 -23.44 -91.22
C ALA A 49 26.85 -22.23 -90.30
N VAL A 50 26.85 -21.01 -90.83
CA VAL A 50 26.54 -19.79 -90.06
C VAL A 50 25.08 -19.79 -89.58
N VAL A 51 24.13 -20.19 -90.44
CA VAL A 51 22.72 -20.30 -90.06
C VAL A 51 22.54 -21.36 -88.98
N ALA A 52 23.22 -22.51 -89.08
CA ALA A 52 23.15 -23.56 -88.07
C ALA A 52 23.66 -23.08 -86.70
N VAL A 53 24.80 -22.40 -86.66
CA VAL A 53 25.37 -21.84 -85.41
C VAL A 53 24.48 -20.74 -84.83
N ALA A 54 23.89 -19.87 -85.67
CA ALA A 54 22.96 -18.85 -85.20
C ALA A 54 21.68 -19.47 -84.60
N GLN A 55 21.17 -20.55 -85.21
CA GLN A 55 20.01 -21.28 -84.69
C GLN A 55 20.33 -21.94 -83.34
N GLU A 56 21.50 -22.59 -83.22
CA GLU A 56 21.96 -23.20 -81.96
C GLU A 56 22.06 -22.15 -80.84
N HIS A 57 22.68 -21.00 -81.10
CA HIS A 57 22.78 -19.93 -80.11
C HIS A 57 21.43 -19.30 -79.71
N LEU A 58 20.49 -19.17 -80.65
CA LEU A 58 19.14 -18.70 -80.37
C LEU A 58 18.34 -19.70 -79.54
N ASP A 59 18.49 -21.00 -79.83
CA ASP A 59 17.86 -22.07 -79.09
C ASP A 59 18.41 -22.12 -77.64
N ASP A 60 19.73 -22.05 -77.47
CA ASP A 60 20.40 -21.99 -76.16
C ASP A 60 19.95 -20.76 -75.35
N SER A 61 19.92 -19.59 -75.98
CA SER A 61 19.49 -18.34 -75.33
C SER A 61 18.01 -18.42 -74.90
N THR A 62 17.17 -19.04 -75.74
CA THR A 62 15.75 -19.26 -75.43
C THR A 62 15.59 -20.21 -74.25
N GLN A 63 16.36 -21.30 -74.20
CA GLN A 63 16.35 -22.23 -73.07
C GLN A 63 16.82 -21.56 -71.78
N LEU A 64 17.90 -20.78 -71.82
CA LEU A 64 18.40 -20.02 -70.66
C LEU A 64 17.36 -19.01 -70.16
N LEU A 65 16.69 -18.28 -71.05
CA LEU A 65 15.62 -17.36 -70.66
C LEU A 65 14.43 -18.08 -70.02
N GLN A 66 14.05 -19.24 -70.54
CA GLN A 66 12.99 -20.06 -69.94
C GLN A 66 13.38 -20.58 -68.55
N GLN A 67 14.63 -21.00 -68.36
CA GLN A 67 15.14 -21.42 -67.06
C GLN A 67 15.14 -20.25 -66.07
N VAL A 68 15.65 -19.09 -66.46
CA VAL A 68 15.66 -17.89 -65.60
C VAL A 68 14.23 -17.45 -65.25
N ALA A 69 13.31 -17.44 -66.21
CA ALA A 69 11.90 -17.10 -65.95
C ALA A 69 11.26 -18.08 -64.96
N THR A 70 11.51 -19.38 -65.13
CA THR A 70 11.01 -20.42 -64.21
C THR A 70 11.59 -20.25 -62.81
N SER A 71 12.90 -20.03 -62.68
CA SER A 71 13.56 -19.79 -61.39
C SER A 71 13.04 -18.52 -60.71
N ALA A 72 12.82 -17.44 -61.46
CA ALA A 72 12.29 -16.19 -60.93
C ALA A 72 10.86 -16.36 -60.40
N ILE A 73 9.99 -17.06 -61.13
CA ILE A 73 8.62 -17.37 -60.68
C ILE A 73 8.65 -18.21 -59.40
N ASN A 74 9.44 -19.28 -59.36
CA ASN A 74 9.56 -20.12 -58.17
C ASN A 74 10.06 -19.35 -56.94
N ASN A 75 11.02 -18.44 -57.13
CA ASN A 75 11.54 -17.58 -56.06
C ASN A 75 10.48 -16.59 -55.55
N ILE A 76 9.70 -16.00 -56.46
CA ILE A 76 8.60 -15.09 -56.11
C ILE A 76 7.51 -15.84 -55.34
N ASP A 77 7.12 -17.03 -55.80
CA ASP A 77 6.11 -17.86 -55.13
C ASP A 77 6.56 -18.29 -53.74
N SER A 78 7.84 -18.67 -53.59
CA SER A 78 8.42 -18.99 -52.28
C SER A 78 8.40 -17.78 -51.34
N ALA A 79 8.86 -16.62 -51.81
CA ALA A 79 8.84 -15.39 -51.02
C ALA A 79 7.43 -14.95 -50.62
N LYS A 80 6.44 -15.15 -51.50
CA LYS A 80 5.02 -14.89 -51.22
C LYS A 80 4.48 -15.83 -50.15
N ALA A 81 4.85 -17.10 -50.20
CA ALA A 81 4.47 -18.08 -49.18
C ALA A 81 5.06 -17.69 -47.82
N ASP A 82 6.35 -17.35 -47.76
CA ASP A 82 7.04 -16.93 -46.54
C ASP A 82 6.45 -15.65 -45.93
N LEU A 83 6.12 -14.67 -46.77
CA LEU A 83 5.47 -13.43 -46.34
C LEU A 83 4.07 -13.69 -45.78
N THR A 84 3.31 -14.59 -46.41
CA THR A 84 1.96 -14.96 -45.94
C THR A 84 2.04 -15.66 -44.59
N ALA A 85 2.98 -16.60 -44.43
CA ALA A 85 3.23 -17.28 -43.16
C ALA A 85 3.65 -16.29 -42.05
N SER A 86 4.58 -15.38 -42.35
CA SER A 86 5.03 -14.35 -41.40
C SER A 86 3.91 -13.39 -40.99
N THR A 87 3.01 -13.04 -41.92
CA THR A 87 1.86 -12.18 -41.65
C THR A 87 0.86 -12.88 -40.73
N ALA A 88 0.57 -14.17 -40.98
CA ALA A 88 -0.31 -14.97 -40.12
C ALA A 88 0.27 -15.14 -38.70
N GLU A 89 1.58 -15.31 -38.59
CA GLU A 89 2.26 -15.34 -37.30
C GLU A 89 2.15 -14.00 -36.55
N LEU A 90 2.34 -12.87 -37.25
CA LEU A 90 2.22 -11.54 -36.66
C LEU A 90 0.81 -11.27 -36.12
N VAL A 91 -0.24 -11.64 -36.87
CA VAL A 91 -1.64 -11.53 -36.43
C VAL A 91 -1.86 -12.35 -35.15
N THR A 92 -1.30 -13.56 -35.10
CA THR A 92 -1.38 -14.43 -33.91
C THR A 92 -0.65 -13.80 -32.72
N ARG A 93 0.53 -13.21 -32.91
CA ARG A 93 1.28 -12.51 -31.86
C ARG A 93 0.56 -11.25 -31.37
N ALA A 94 -0.05 -10.47 -32.25
CA ALA A 94 -0.83 -9.29 -31.90
C ALA A 94 -2.06 -9.66 -31.05
N ALA A 95 -2.78 -10.74 -31.40
CA ALA A 95 -3.89 -11.23 -30.59
C ALA A 95 -3.43 -11.67 -29.19
N LYS A 96 -2.26 -12.31 -29.06
CA LYS A 96 -1.68 -12.65 -27.75
C LYS A 96 -1.30 -11.43 -26.92
N LEU A 97 -0.81 -10.35 -27.54
CA LEU A 97 -0.48 -9.11 -26.86
C LEU A 97 -1.74 -8.40 -26.31
N ALA A 98 -2.83 -8.38 -27.09
CA ALA A 98 -4.11 -7.82 -26.63
C ALA A 98 -4.70 -8.59 -25.43
N LEU A 99 -4.44 -9.90 -25.33
CA LEU A 99 -4.79 -10.68 -24.13
C LEU A 99 -3.92 -10.32 -22.92
N LEU A 100 -2.65 -9.99 -23.13
CA LEU A 100 -1.74 -9.56 -22.06
C LEU A 100 -2.18 -8.22 -21.43
N ASP A 101 -2.67 -7.29 -22.26
CA ASP A 101 -3.21 -6.00 -21.79
C ASP A 101 -4.43 -6.16 -20.87
N GLN A 102 -5.17 -7.27 -21.00
CA GLN A 102 -6.31 -7.59 -20.13
C GLN A 102 -5.90 -8.21 -18.78
N ILE A 103 -4.66 -8.71 -18.64
CA ILE A 103 -4.21 -9.37 -17.40
C ILE A 103 -4.01 -8.36 -16.26
N GLY A 104 -3.56 -7.14 -16.55
CA GLY A 104 -3.33 -6.10 -15.53
C GLY A 104 -4.59 -5.80 -14.71
N PRO A 105 -5.70 -5.38 -15.36
CA PRO A 105 -6.98 -5.15 -14.66
C PRO A 105 -7.52 -6.38 -13.95
N LEU A 106 -7.40 -7.58 -14.53
CA LEU A 106 -7.85 -8.82 -13.89
C LEU A 106 -7.04 -9.15 -12.63
N THR A 107 -5.73 -8.91 -12.65
CA THR A 107 -4.85 -9.12 -11.50
C THR A 107 -5.19 -8.15 -10.38
N GLN A 108 -5.48 -6.89 -10.72
CA GLN A 108 -5.96 -5.91 -9.74
C GLN A 108 -7.29 -6.36 -9.10
N GLN A 109 -8.27 -6.77 -9.91
CA GLN A 109 -9.55 -7.29 -9.41
C GLN A 109 -9.38 -8.53 -8.53
N ILE A 110 -8.51 -9.47 -8.92
CA ILE A 110 -8.21 -10.66 -8.12
C ILE A 110 -7.59 -10.26 -6.77
N ASN A 111 -6.63 -9.32 -6.77
CA ASN A 111 -6.00 -8.85 -5.54
C ASN A 111 -7.01 -8.17 -4.61
N GLU A 112 -7.91 -7.35 -5.14
CA GLU A 112 -8.99 -6.71 -4.38
C GLU A 112 -9.95 -7.76 -3.78
N VAL A 113 -10.36 -8.76 -4.56
CA VAL A 113 -11.23 -9.85 -4.08
C VAL A 113 -10.54 -10.69 -3.00
N VAL A 114 -9.26 -11.03 -3.18
CA VAL A 114 -8.48 -11.78 -2.20
C VAL A 114 -8.34 -10.97 -0.91
N ALA A 115 -7.96 -9.70 -1.00
CA ALA A 115 -7.83 -8.82 0.17
C ALA A 115 -9.16 -8.72 0.96
N ASN A 116 -10.27 -8.50 0.26
CA ASN A 116 -11.60 -8.43 0.87
C ASN A 116 -12.00 -9.74 1.56
N ASN A 117 -11.75 -10.89 0.92
CA ASN A 117 -12.05 -12.20 1.52
C ASN A 117 -11.18 -12.49 2.76
N THR A 118 -9.90 -12.11 2.72
CA THR A 118 -8.97 -12.26 3.85
C THR A 118 -9.33 -11.33 5.01
N ALA A 119 -9.84 -10.13 4.74
CA ALA A 119 -10.33 -9.21 5.77
C ALA A 119 -11.65 -9.69 6.41
N ALA A 120 -12.56 -10.24 5.60
CA ALA A 120 -13.89 -10.72 6.02
C ALA A 120 -13.87 -11.96 6.91
N THR A 121 -12.84 -12.79 6.81
CA THR A 121 -12.73 -14.01 7.63
C THR A 121 -12.22 -13.66 9.04
N PRO A 122 -12.95 -14.01 10.12
CA PRO A 122 -12.45 -13.84 11.48
C PRO A 122 -11.16 -14.62 11.67
N LYS A 123 -10.10 -13.92 12.08
CA LYS A 123 -8.81 -14.54 12.35
C LYS A 123 -8.74 -15.06 13.79
N THR A 124 -8.12 -16.22 13.95
CA THR A 124 -7.91 -16.82 15.27
C THR A 124 -6.56 -16.37 15.84
N LEU A 125 -6.55 -15.93 17.10
CA LEU A 125 -5.31 -15.51 17.75
C LEU A 125 -4.50 -16.72 18.24
N PHE A 126 -3.20 -16.72 17.95
CA PHE A 126 -2.23 -17.74 18.33
C PHE A 126 -0.89 -17.08 18.72
N ALA A 127 0.09 -17.88 19.14
CA ALA A 127 1.45 -17.43 19.49
C ALA A 127 1.47 -16.29 20.53
N ILE A 128 1.09 -16.63 21.76
CA ILE A 128 1.03 -15.68 22.86
C ILE A 128 2.41 -15.54 23.53
N LYS A 129 2.96 -14.32 23.60
CA LYS A 129 4.21 -14.03 24.30
C LYS A 129 4.00 -12.97 25.38
N ASN A 130 4.40 -13.28 26.61
CA ASN A 130 4.34 -12.32 27.72
C ASN A 130 5.30 -11.15 27.44
N ILE A 131 4.80 -9.93 27.59
CA ILE A 131 5.59 -8.70 27.47
C ILE A 131 5.69 -7.91 28.79
N ASP A 132 4.84 -8.26 29.76
CA ASP A 132 4.93 -7.77 31.13
C ASP A 132 5.07 -8.96 32.11
N THR A 133 5.59 -8.69 33.30
CA THR A 133 5.80 -9.70 34.35
C THR A 133 4.57 -9.77 35.26
N ALA A 134 4.01 -10.97 35.40
CA ALA A 134 2.91 -11.24 36.34
C ALA A 134 3.32 -10.94 37.79
N ASN A 135 2.46 -10.26 38.54
CA ASN A 135 2.73 -9.90 39.94
C ASN A 135 1.44 -9.83 40.77
N SER A 136 1.47 -10.27 42.03
CA SER A 136 0.29 -10.22 42.91
C SER A 136 0.00 -8.85 43.54
N HIS A 137 0.89 -7.87 43.37
CA HIS A 137 0.73 -6.53 43.91
C HIS A 137 -0.04 -5.61 42.95
N ALA A 138 -1.03 -4.89 43.46
CA ALA A 138 -1.92 -4.02 42.67
C ALA A 138 -1.22 -2.88 41.90
N ASN A 139 0.04 -2.57 42.20
CA ASN A 139 0.82 -1.53 41.51
C ASN A 139 1.24 -1.98 40.10
N PHE A 140 1.15 -3.28 39.82
CA PHE A 140 1.37 -3.85 38.49
C PHE A 140 0.08 -3.95 37.67
N ARG A 141 -1.04 -3.38 38.16
CA ARG A 141 -2.24 -3.22 37.34
C ARG A 141 -1.90 -2.45 36.08
N ARG A 142 -2.52 -2.85 34.98
CA ARG A 142 -2.46 -2.15 33.70
C ARG A 142 -3.86 -1.71 33.35
N SER A 143 -3.94 -0.54 32.71
CA SER A 143 -5.16 -0.14 32.04
C SER A 143 -5.47 -1.14 30.94
N THR A 144 -6.75 -1.36 30.66
CA THR A 144 -7.16 -2.07 29.45
C THR A 144 -7.54 -1.13 28.31
N SER A 145 -7.29 0.16 28.50
CA SER A 145 -7.54 1.20 27.52
C SER A 145 -6.27 1.53 26.74
N VAL A 146 -6.43 2.03 25.53
CA VAL A 146 -5.29 2.31 24.66
C VAL A 146 -5.62 3.39 23.64
N LEU A 147 -4.62 4.22 23.34
CA LEU A 147 -4.53 4.92 22.07
C LEU A 147 -3.50 4.20 21.21
N ALA A 148 -3.91 3.66 20.07
CA ALA A 148 -3.07 2.89 19.18
C ALA A 148 -2.91 3.56 17.81
N ILE A 149 -1.68 3.61 17.30
CA ILE A 149 -1.37 3.93 15.92
C ILE A 149 -0.71 2.72 15.27
N TYR A 150 -1.31 2.22 14.20
CA TYR A 150 -0.82 1.08 13.43
C TYR A 150 -0.03 1.57 12.23
N ASN A 151 1.28 1.37 12.26
CA ASN A 151 2.15 1.75 11.16
C ASN A 151 2.06 0.72 10.03
N SER A 152 2.15 1.20 8.78
CA SER A 152 2.08 0.39 7.56
C SER A 152 3.20 -0.64 7.44
N ASP A 153 4.34 -0.42 8.12
CA ASP A 153 5.41 -1.43 8.26
C ASP A 153 5.03 -2.63 9.15
N GLY A 154 3.82 -2.62 9.74
CA GLY A 154 3.33 -3.65 10.63
C GLY A 154 3.65 -3.43 12.11
N THR A 155 4.44 -2.42 12.47
CA THR A 155 4.68 -2.06 13.88
C THR A 155 3.50 -1.30 14.47
N SER A 156 3.31 -1.40 15.79
CA SER A 156 2.25 -0.67 16.49
C SER A 156 2.82 0.23 17.57
N TYR A 157 2.28 1.44 17.69
CA TYR A 157 2.65 2.40 18.71
C TYR A 157 1.46 2.64 19.63
N LEU A 158 1.65 2.38 20.92
CA LEU A 158 0.57 2.36 21.90
C LEU A 158 0.86 3.34 23.03
N THR A 159 -0.07 4.24 23.33
CA THR A 159 -0.15 4.92 24.63
C THR A 159 -1.12 4.15 25.51
N ARG A 160 -0.59 3.48 26.54
CA ARG A 160 -1.36 2.79 27.58
C ARG A 160 -1.46 3.71 28.80
N PRO A 161 -2.65 4.25 29.12
CA PRO A 161 -2.82 5.13 30.26
C PRO A 161 -2.61 4.36 31.57
N SER A 162 -2.39 5.10 32.65
CA SER A 162 -2.29 4.48 33.98
C SER A 162 -3.65 3.98 34.46
N TYR A 163 -3.65 2.93 35.26
CA TYR A 163 -4.84 2.42 35.94
C TYR A 163 -5.13 3.25 37.20
N THR A 164 -6.38 3.69 37.38
CA THR A 164 -6.84 4.43 38.57
C THR A 164 -6.89 3.52 39.82
N VAL A 165 -6.14 3.82 40.88
CA VAL A 165 -6.46 3.34 42.24
C VAL A 165 -6.29 4.47 43.25
N ASN A 166 -7.31 4.68 44.08
CA ASN A 166 -7.33 5.57 45.25
C ASN A 166 -6.22 5.24 46.27
N ALA A 167 -4.96 5.55 45.97
CA ALA A 167 -3.86 5.46 46.92
C ALA A 167 -2.98 6.71 46.83
N ALA A 168 -2.51 7.17 47.99
CA ALA A 168 -1.62 8.32 48.14
C ALA A 168 -0.17 8.06 47.67
N THR A 169 0.08 6.96 46.96
CA THR A 169 1.40 6.45 46.54
C THR A 169 1.37 5.91 45.12
N ASP A 170 2.51 6.01 44.43
CA ASP A 170 2.82 5.61 43.04
C ASP A 170 1.75 4.75 42.34
N THR A 171 0.81 5.42 41.66
CA THR A 171 -0.35 4.79 41.04
C THR A 171 -0.07 4.41 39.59
N CYS A 172 0.43 3.17 39.39
CA CYS A 172 0.60 2.49 38.10
C CYS A 172 1.36 3.31 37.02
N ARG A 173 1.65 2.69 35.87
CA ARG A 173 2.49 3.31 34.84
C ARG A 173 1.65 3.76 33.66
N LEU A 174 1.88 5.00 33.22
CA LEU A 174 1.60 5.45 31.86
C LEU A 174 2.76 4.97 30.99
N ASP A 175 2.45 4.12 30.00
CA ASP A 175 3.45 3.52 29.13
C ASP A 175 3.22 3.92 27.68
N HIS A 176 4.32 4.26 27.02
CA HIS A 176 4.40 4.49 25.59
C HIS A 176 5.23 3.36 25.00
N LEU A 177 4.60 2.49 24.20
CA LEU A 177 5.20 1.25 23.71
C LEU A 177 5.27 1.22 22.19
N LYS A 178 6.29 0.52 21.69
CA LYS A 178 6.34 -0.01 20.32
C LYS A 178 6.21 -1.53 20.37
N ILE A 179 5.31 -2.10 19.58
CA ILE A 179 5.21 -3.54 19.32
C ILE A 179 5.85 -3.84 17.98
N SER A 180 6.74 -4.85 17.94
CA SER A 180 7.38 -5.26 16.70
C SER A 180 6.38 -5.90 15.74
N GLN A 181 6.65 -5.78 14.43
CA GLN A 181 5.79 -6.29 13.35
C GLN A 181 5.58 -7.82 13.37
N ASP A 182 6.40 -8.55 14.13
CA ASP A 182 6.32 -10.00 14.29
C ASP A 182 5.76 -10.42 15.66
N GLY A 183 5.48 -9.47 16.55
CA GLY A 183 4.98 -9.70 17.90
C GLY A 183 5.98 -10.34 18.85
N THR A 184 7.24 -10.49 18.45
CA THR A 184 8.26 -11.14 19.27
C THR A 184 8.81 -10.24 20.37
N SER A 185 8.58 -8.93 20.29
CA SER A 185 9.06 -7.98 21.30
C SER A 185 8.13 -6.78 21.46
N SER A 186 8.17 -6.20 22.66
CA SER A 186 7.72 -4.84 22.91
C SER A 186 8.92 -4.01 23.36
N THR A 187 8.96 -2.75 22.96
CA THR A 187 9.94 -1.77 23.43
C THR A 187 9.20 -0.67 24.16
N VAL A 188 9.56 -0.44 25.42
CA VAL A 188 9.07 0.71 26.18
C VAL A 188 9.85 1.94 25.71
N LEU A 189 9.18 2.84 24.99
CA LEU A 189 9.74 4.11 24.56
C LEU A 189 9.82 5.08 25.74
N LYS A 190 8.79 5.05 26.60
CA LYS A 190 8.74 5.82 27.84
C LYS A 190 7.78 5.15 28.81
N SER A 191 8.13 5.18 30.08
CA SER A 191 7.25 4.78 31.17
C SER A 191 7.34 5.83 32.27
N SER A 192 6.21 6.17 32.89
CA SER A 192 6.16 7.14 33.98
C SER A 192 5.09 6.77 34.98
N PHE A 193 5.37 6.99 36.26
CA PHE A 193 4.35 6.89 37.30
C PHE A 193 3.42 8.09 37.19
N VAL A 194 2.12 7.82 37.33
CA VAL A 194 1.11 8.88 37.34
C VAL A 194 0.76 9.22 38.79
N HIS A 195 0.64 10.52 39.09
CA HIS A 195 0.40 11.03 40.44
C HIS A 195 -0.78 11.99 40.48
N ASN A 196 -1.53 11.97 41.58
CA ASN A 196 -2.59 12.93 41.88
C ASN A 196 -2.11 14.17 42.65
N ASN A 197 -0.89 14.14 43.18
CA ASN A 197 -0.34 15.15 44.09
C ASN A 197 1.11 15.55 43.75
N ALA A 198 1.63 15.15 42.59
CA ALA A 198 2.93 15.57 42.09
C ALA A 198 2.84 15.98 40.62
N PHE A 199 3.57 17.04 40.26
CA PHE A 199 3.64 17.58 38.91
C PHE A 199 5.11 17.85 38.55
N GLU A 200 5.51 17.42 37.35
CA GLU A 200 6.79 17.76 36.72
C GLU A 200 6.51 18.34 35.34
N GLN A 201 7.07 19.52 35.06
CA GLN A 201 6.93 20.19 33.76
C GLN A 201 7.48 19.33 32.62
N ASN A 202 8.61 18.65 32.85
CA ASN A 202 9.26 17.74 31.91
C ASN A 202 9.30 16.33 32.51
N PRO A 203 8.24 15.52 32.37
CA PRO A 203 8.13 14.25 33.07
C PRO A 203 9.28 13.29 32.74
N ALA A 204 10.23 13.15 33.67
CA ALA A 204 11.27 12.12 33.55
C ALA A 204 10.73 10.79 34.07
N THR A 205 10.06 10.82 35.24
CA THR A 205 9.49 9.65 35.89
C THR A 205 8.10 9.89 36.47
N LYS A 206 7.68 11.15 36.68
CA LYS A 206 6.38 11.49 37.28
C LYS A 206 5.54 12.32 36.32
N VAL A 207 4.32 11.86 36.06
CA VAL A 207 3.31 12.54 35.25
C VAL A 207 2.13 12.90 36.14
N TYR A 208 1.58 14.09 35.98
CA TYR A 208 0.39 14.47 36.70
C TYR A 208 -0.86 13.82 36.09
N GLN A 209 -1.77 13.34 36.93
CA GLN A 209 -2.96 12.61 36.47
C GLN A 209 -3.89 13.47 35.60
N HIS A 210 -3.96 14.77 35.88
CA HIS A 210 -4.82 15.69 35.14
C HIS A 210 -4.10 16.15 33.88
N GLY A 211 -4.05 15.27 32.91
CA GLY A 211 -3.52 15.54 31.57
C GLY A 211 -3.91 14.42 30.61
N ALA A 212 -3.47 14.57 29.37
CA ALA A 212 -3.63 13.59 28.32
C ALA A 212 -2.32 13.45 27.54
N SER A 213 -2.14 12.31 26.88
CA SER A 213 -0.92 12.04 26.12
C SER A 213 -1.20 11.19 24.90
N ALA A 214 -0.25 11.22 23.96
CA ALA A 214 -0.26 10.40 22.76
C ALA A 214 1.16 10.15 22.28
N ILE A 215 1.38 9.01 21.62
CA ILE A 215 2.52 8.84 20.70
C ILE A 215 2.03 9.31 19.32
N VAL A 216 2.76 10.21 18.67
CA VAL A 216 2.37 10.85 17.41
C VAL A 216 3.50 10.73 16.38
N PRO A 217 3.21 10.36 15.12
CA PRO A 217 4.20 10.37 14.05
C PRO A 217 4.55 11.81 13.62
N LEU A 218 5.66 12.36 14.09
CA LEU A 218 6.10 13.72 13.80
C LEU A 218 7.31 13.75 12.84
N GLY A 219 7.22 14.62 11.84
CA GLY A 219 8.29 14.95 10.91
C GLY A 219 9.29 15.98 11.46
N LEU A 220 10.40 16.18 10.75
CA LEU A 220 11.28 17.34 10.96
C LEU A 220 10.73 18.57 10.24
N LYS A 221 10.96 19.76 10.80
CA LYS A 221 10.53 21.02 10.19
C LYS A 221 11.08 21.23 8.77
N ALA A 222 12.35 20.92 8.57
CA ALA A 222 13.02 21.07 7.27
C ALA A 222 12.83 19.86 6.35
N GLN A 223 12.45 18.70 6.90
CA GLN A 223 12.28 17.44 6.19
C GLN A 223 11.04 16.71 6.71
N PRO A 224 9.82 17.17 6.33
CA PRO A 224 8.58 16.65 6.89
C PRO A 224 8.43 15.12 6.78
N ASN A 225 8.96 14.53 5.71
CA ASN A 225 8.85 13.08 5.45
C ASN A 225 9.82 12.22 6.29
N ASP A 226 10.78 12.82 7.00
CA ASP A 226 11.56 12.13 8.04
C ASP A 226 10.72 12.07 9.32
N VAL A 227 9.82 11.09 9.34
CA VAL A 227 8.84 10.89 10.40
C VAL A 227 9.39 9.95 11.48
N SER A 228 9.19 10.30 12.74
CA SER A 228 9.32 9.38 13.86
C SER A 228 8.23 9.57 14.90
N PHE A 229 7.98 8.51 15.65
CA PHE A 229 6.95 8.49 16.67
C PHE A 229 7.46 9.14 17.96
N GLU A 230 6.91 10.31 18.27
CA GLU A 230 7.27 11.14 19.41
C GLU A 230 6.15 11.16 20.46
N ILE A 231 6.52 11.36 21.72
CA ILE A 231 5.54 11.46 22.81
C ILE A 231 5.14 12.92 22.97
N VAL A 232 3.83 13.16 22.98
CA VAL A 232 3.25 14.49 23.17
C VAL A 232 2.38 14.47 24.41
N TYR A 233 2.57 15.48 25.26
CA TYR A 233 1.80 15.68 26.48
C TYR A 233 0.92 16.91 26.35
N SER A 234 -0.27 16.81 26.93
CA SER A 234 -1.18 17.90 27.23
C SER A 234 -1.40 17.90 28.75
N THR A 235 -1.01 18.96 29.44
CA THR A 235 -0.98 18.94 30.92
C THR A 235 -1.24 20.32 31.50
N GLN A 236 -1.42 20.37 32.82
CA GLN A 236 -1.47 21.59 33.63
C GLN A 236 -0.08 22.21 33.78
N GLU A 237 0.02 23.49 34.12
CA GLU A 237 1.29 24.17 34.44
C GLU A 237 1.67 24.09 35.92
N SER A 238 0.75 23.64 36.76
CA SER A 238 0.92 23.46 38.21
C SER A 238 0.16 22.24 38.71
N LEU A 239 0.30 21.95 40.01
CA LEU A 239 -0.43 20.87 40.69
C LEU A 239 -1.88 21.29 40.99
N SER A 240 -2.74 21.31 39.96
CA SER A 240 -4.13 21.73 40.09
C SER A 240 -5.04 21.03 39.09
N ALA A 241 -6.26 20.68 39.52
CA ALA A 241 -7.29 20.14 38.61
C ALA A 241 -8.11 21.24 37.90
N ASN A 242 -7.87 22.51 38.23
CA ASN A 242 -8.66 23.62 37.68
C ASN A 242 -8.30 23.86 36.20
N ALA A 243 -9.31 23.99 35.34
CA ALA A 243 -9.12 24.26 33.91
C ALA A 243 -8.31 25.55 33.63
N THR A 244 -8.28 26.51 34.55
CA THR A 244 -7.48 27.74 34.44
C THR A 244 -5.97 27.50 34.49
N GLU A 245 -5.53 26.36 35.03
CA GLU A 245 -4.12 26.00 35.18
C GLU A 245 -3.62 25.17 33.99
N TYR A 246 -4.41 25.08 32.92
CA TYR A 246 -4.05 24.28 31.76
C TYR A 246 -2.80 24.87 31.09
N GLY A 247 -1.74 24.07 31.04
CA GLY A 247 -0.41 24.48 30.60
C GLY A 247 -0.16 24.31 29.09
N GLY A 248 -1.07 23.64 28.39
CA GLY A 248 -0.98 23.43 26.95
C GLY A 248 -0.27 22.13 26.55
N ILE A 249 0.18 22.11 25.30
CA ILE A 249 0.65 20.91 24.60
C ILE A 249 2.13 21.06 24.24
N PHE A 250 2.94 20.04 24.51
CA PHE A 250 4.37 20.02 24.17
C PHE A 250 4.85 18.63 23.77
N VAL A 251 5.92 18.60 22.96
CA VAL A 251 6.60 17.36 22.56
C VAL A 251 7.67 17.04 23.61
N LEU A 252 7.70 15.81 24.13
CA LEU A 252 8.59 15.41 25.22
C LEU A 252 10.06 15.72 24.91
N GLY A 253 10.52 15.39 23.70
CA GLY A 253 11.91 15.61 23.27
C GLY A 253 12.35 17.09 23.24
N GLN A 254 11.41 18.02 23.15
CA GLN A 254 11.67 19.47 23.16
C GLN A 254 11.49 20.10 24.54
N GLY A 255 10.78 19.40 25.42
CA GLY A 255 10.45 19.83 26.76
C GLY A 255 9.36 20.90 26.86
N PHE A 256 8.96 21.20 28.09
CA PHE A 256 7.83 22.03 28.49
C PHE A 256 7.92 23.47 28.02
N THR A 257 9.13 23.99 27.80
CA THR A 257 9.33 25.34 27.25
C THR A 257 8.81 25.46 25.82
N SER A 258 8.67 24.34 25.10
CA SER A 258 8.04 24.27 23.78
C SER A 258 6.50 24.23 23.85
N ARG A 259 5.90 24.33 25.04
CA ARG A 259 4.43 24.24 25.17
C ARG A 259 3.72 25.35 24.40
N THR A 260 2.63 24.98 23.77
CA THR A 260 1.68 25.94 23.18
C THR A 260 0.36 25.78 23.89
N LEU A 261 -0.18 26.89 24.39
CA LEU A 261 -1.50 26.94 24.99
C LEU A 261 -2.52 27.10 23.85
N PRO A 262 -3.33 26.08 23.50
CA PRO A 262 -4.37 26.23 22.49
C PRO A 262 -5.36 27.33 22.89
N LYS A 263 -5.93 28.01 21.90
CA LYS A 263 -7.03 28.94 22.14
C LYS A 263 -8.25 28.18 22.65
N GLN A 264 -8.76 28.60 23.80
CA GLN A 264 -9.88 27.94 24.47
C GLN A 264 -11.14 27.96 23.59
N ASP A 265 -11.84 26.83 23.53
CA ASP A 265 -13.12 26.64 22.85
C ASP A 265 -13.14 27.02 21.34
N LEU A 266 -11.96 27.05 20.70
CA LEU A 266 -11.84 27.24 19.26
C LEU A 266 -11.74 25.88 18.57
N ASN A 267 -12.86 25.41 18.00
CA ASN A 267 -12.96 24.07 17.44
C ASN A 267 -13.28 24.08 15.93
N ALA A 268 -12.74 23.09 15.20
CA ALA A 268 -13.04 22.78 13.81
C ALA A 268 -13.17 21.26 13.62
N ARG A 269 -13.84 20.82 12.56
CA ARG A 269 -13.99 19.40 12.20
C ARG A 269 -13.04 19.04 11.07
N ASP A 270 -12.37 17.90 11.19
CA ASP A 270 -11.60 17.34 10.09
C ASP A 270 -12.52 16.74 9.01
N LYS A 271 -11.92 16.22 7.93
CA LYS A 271 -12.63 15.56 6.83
C LYS A 271 -13.42 14.32 7.24
N PHE A 272 -13.11 13.75 8.41
CA PHE A 272 -13.80 12.61 8.98
C PHE A 272 -14.96 13.03 9.90
N GLY A 273 -15.19 14.33 10.10
CA GLY A 273 -16.23 14.86 10.97
C GLY A 273 -15.86 14.93 12.45
N ILE A 274 -14.61 14.62 12.81
CA ILE A 274 -14.10 14.63 14.19
C ILE A 274 -13.65 16.04 14.56
N SER A 275 -14.26 16.60 15.60
CA SER A 275 -13.93 17.94 16.08
C SER A 275 -12.65 17.96 16.91
N THR A 276 -11.82 18.99 16.70
CA THR A 276 -10.81 19.41 17.69
C THR A 276 -11.49 19.81 18.99
N ARG A 277 -10.73 19.78 20.09
CA ARG A 277 -11.22 20.08 21.46
C ARG A 277 -10.14 20.82 22.24
N SER A 278 -10.49 22.01 22.70
CA SER A 278 -9.63 22.86 23.53
C SER A 278 -10.41 23.52 24.69
N SER A 279 -11.24 22.76 25.40
CA SER A 279 -12.04 23.27 26.54
C SER A 279 -11.21 23.59 27.80
N TYR A 280 -9.91 23.22 27.78
CA TYR A 280 -8.98 23.16 28.92
C TYR A 280 -9.32 22.09 29.95
N ASN A 281 -10.38 21.31 29.72
CA ASN A 281 -10.59 20.09 30.47
C ASN A 281 -9.49 19.08 30.09
N HIS A 282 -8.79 18.57 31.09
CA HIS A 282 -7.54 17.82 30.91
C HIS A 282 -7.72 16.48 30.19
N ASN A 283 -8.96 15.99 30.10
CA ASN A 283 -9.38 14.78 29.39
C ASN A 283 -10.04 15.08 28.02
N GLU A 284 -10.23 16.35 27.65
CA GLU A 284 -10.89 16.76 26.39
C GLU A 284 -9.89 17.46 25.46
N VAL A 285 -8.86 16.72 25.05
CA VAL A 285 -7.79 17.25 24.20
C VAL A 285 -7.87 16.58 22.84
N ALA A 286 -8.15 17.38 21.80
CA ALA A 286 -8.06 16.92 20.42
C ALA A 286 -7.49 18.03 19.53
N VAL A 287 -6.43 17.70 18.80
CA VAL A 287 -5.69 18.66 17.96
C VAL A 287 -5.54 18.13 16.55
N LEU A 288 -5.34 19.03 15.60
CA LEU A 288 -5.13 18.63 14.21
C LEU A 288 -3.73 18.05 14.03
N TYR A 289 -3.65 17.01 13.22
CA TYR A 289 -2.45 16.47 12.62
C TYR A 289 -2.47 16.81 11.14
N ASN A 290 -1.41 17.45 10.64
CA ASN A 290 -1.27 17.75 9.21
C ASN A 290 -0.61 16.56 8.51
N ASN A 291 -1.34 15.88 7.61
CA ASN A 291 -0.86 14.69 6.90
C ASN A 291 0.21 14.99 5.84
N GLN A 292 0.36 16.24 5.41
CA GLN A 292 1.38 16.63 4.43
C GLN A 292 2.68 17.09 5.08
N LYS A 293 2.57 17.72 6.26
CA LYS A 293 3.71 18.26 7.01
C LYS A 293 4.15 17.36 8.16
N HIS A 294 3.37 16.33 8.47
CA HIS A 294 3.57 15.41 9.59
C HIS A 294 3.80 16.13 10.92
N CYS A 295 2.99 17.12 11.24
CA CYS A 295 3.11 17.93 12.45
C CYS A 295 1.75 18.10 13.14
N LEU A 296 1.76 18.32 14.46
CA LEU A 296 0.54 18.77 15.15
C LEU A 296 0.33 20.25 14.91
N VAL A 297 -0.93 20.67 14.83
CA VAL A 297 -1.31 22.05 14.59
C VAL A 297 -2.17 22.54 15.75
N VAL A 298 -1.73 23.65 16.35
CA VAL A 298 -2.36 24.26 17.52
C VAL A 298 -2.51 25.75 17.27
N ILE A 299 -3.71 26.30 17.51
CA ILE A 299 -3.92 27.76 17.47
C ILE A 299 -3.54 28.33 18.83
N ASP A 300 -2.51 29.18 18.88
CA ASP A 300 -2.02 29.72 20.15
C ASP A 300 -2.98 30.75 20.76
N SER A 301 -3.23 30.66 22.06
CA SER A 301 -4.20 31.51 22.78
C SER A 301 -3.76 32.96 22.91
N GLY A 302 -2.45 33.21 23.01
CA GLY A 302 -1.89 34.56 23.20
C GLY A 302 -1.81 35.35 21.90
N THR A 303 -1.51 34.66 20.79
CA THR A 303 -1.24 35.30 19.49
C THR A 303 -2.32 35.07 18.44
N ASN A 304 -3.20 34.08 18.62
CA ASN A 304 -4.13 33.56 17.60
C ASN A 304 -3.45 32.99 16.36
N LEU A 305 -2.14 32.78 16.40
CA LEU A 305 -1.38 32.25 15.26
C LEU A 305 -1.43 30.72 15.25
N VAL A 306 -1.41 30.15 14.06
CA VAL A 306 -1.20 28.72 13.86
C VAL A 306 0.24 28.37 14.24
N VAL A 307 0.40 27.45 15.19
CA VAL A 307 1.68 26.87 15.61
C VAL A 307 1.73 25.41 15.16
N GLU A 308 2.73 25.10 14.34
CA GLU A 308 3.04 23.74 13.89
C GLU A 308 4.10 23.13 14.81
N LYS A 309 3.80 21.97 15.40
CA LYS A 309 4.71 21.22 16.29
C LYS A 309 5.32 20.05 15.55
N TYR A 310 6.61 20.17 15.22
CA TYR A 310 7.43 19.13 14.62
C TYR A 310 8.15 18.34 15.69
N ARG A 311 8.93 17.33 15.31
CA ARG A 311 9.83 16.58 16.19
C ARG A 311 10.95 17.47 16.76
N ASP A 312 11.48 18.39 15.96
CA ASP A 312 12.68 19.20 16.22
C ASP A 312 12.38 20.67 16.60
N GLY A 313 11.12 21.04 16.82
CA GLY A 313 10.75 22.36 17.28
C GLY A 313 9.36 22.82 16.86
N ASN A 314 8.92 23.95 17.41
CA ASN A 314 7.74 24.66 16.95
C ASN A 314 8.06 25.55 15.75
N HIS A 315 7.15 25.64 14.78
CA HIS A 315 7.12 26.70 13.78
C HIS A 315 5.86 27.56 14.00
N ILE A 316 6.06 28.82 14.38
CA ILE A 316 4.99 29.80 14.48
C ILE A 316 4.80 30.39 13.09
N THR A 317 3.61 30.22 12.52
CA THR A 317 3.29 30.72 11.17
C THR A 317 2.76 32.15 11.24
N ASN A 318 2.57 32.78 10.08
CA ASN A 318 1.90 34.08 9.96
C ASN A 318 0.37 33.95 9.76
N ILE A 319 -0.18 32.73 9.87
CA ILE A 319 -1.62 32.48 9.68
C ILE A 319 -2.32 32.76 11.00
N ALA A 320 -3.16 33.79 11.04
CA ALA A 320 -3.99 34.12 12.19
C ALA A 320 -5.40 33.53 12.05
N ILE A 321 -5.90 32.92 13.12
CA ILE A 321 -7.25 32.33 13.18
C ILE A 321 -7.97 32.95 14.39
N ALA A 322 -8.92 33.84 14.12
CA ALA A 322 -9.63 34.58 15.15
C ALA A 322 -10.85 33.82 15.69
N ASN A 323 -11.54 33.07 14.84
CA ASN A 323 -12.84 32.46 15.12
C ASN A 323 -13.01 31.07 14.45
N ALA A 324 -14.08 30.35 14.81
CA ALA A 324 -14.33 28.98 14.36
C ALA A 324 -14.57 28.86 12.85
N ALA A 325 -15.13 29.87 12.20
CA ALA A 325 -15.36 29.84 10.75
C ALA A 325 -14.03 29.94 9.98
N GLU A 326 -13.13 30.82 10.41
CA GLU A 326 -11.76 30.87 9.88
C GLU A 326 -11.00 29.58 10.13
N TYR A 327 -11.18 28.97 11.31
CA TYR A 327 -10.53 27.70 11.63
C TYR A 327 -11.05 26.58 10.73
N GLN A 328 -12.36 26.48 10.53
CA GLN A 328 -12.96 25.49 9.64
C GLN A 328 -12.47 25.67 8.20
N ASN A 329 -12.42 26.91 7.68
CA ASN A 329 -11.89 27.18 6.35
C ASN A 329 -10.41 26.75 6.21
N TYR A 330 -9.59 26.97 7.25
CA TYR A 330 -8.22 26.49 7.29
C TYR A 330 -8.16 24.96 7.21
N VAL A 331 -9.00 24.26 7.97
CA VAL A 331 -9.07 22.79 7.95
C VAL A 331 -9.55 22.26 6.60
N ASP A 332 -10.61 22.81 6.04
CA ASP A 332 -11.19 22.40 4.75
C ASP A 332 -10.19 22.58 3.59
N SER A 333 -9.24 23.51 3.73
CA SER A 333 -8.22 23.79 2.72
C SER A 333 -7.00 22.86 2.76
N GLY A 334 -6.87 21.99 3.77
CA GLY A 334 -5.72 21.12 3.94
C GLY A 334 -6.08 19.64 4.18
N ASP A 335 -5.05 18.79 4.22
CA ASP A 335 -5.23 17.37 4.57
C ASP A 335 -4.92 17.19 6.07
N PHE A 336 -5.95 17.37 6.89
CA PHE A 336 -5.85 17.23 8.34
C PHE A 336 -6.63 16.02 8.86
N THR A 337 -6.12 15.49 9.97
CA THR A 337 -6.77 14.46 10.78
C THR A 337 -6.80 14.96 12.22
N THR A 338 -7.95 14.94 12.87
CA THR A 338 -8.03 15.26 14.30
C THR A 338 -7.51 14.08 15.11
N MET A 339 -6.50 14.34 15.93
CA MET A 339 -5.95 13.38 16.87
C MET A 339 -6.48 13.67 18.28
N VAL A 340 -7.30 12.75 18.80
CA VAL A 340 -7.85 12.80 20.15
C VAL A 340 -6.90 12.10 21.12
N PHE A 341 -6.43 12.81 22.14
CA PHE A 341 -5.48 12.27 23.11
C PHE A 341 -6.22 11.44 24.17
N ILE A 342 -5.55 10.45 24.74
CA ILE A 342 -6.07 9.64 25.85
C ILE A 342 -5.63 10.24 27.19
N ALA A 343 -6.51 10.27 28.18
CA ALA A 343 -6.19 10.77 29.50
C ALA A 343 -5.02 9.97 30.11
N ASN A 344 -4.18 10.63 30.91
CA ASN A 344 -3.03 9.97 31.56
C ASN A 344 -3.47 8.84 32.49
N THR A 345 -4.71 8.89 32.98
CA THR A 345 -5.31 7.84 33.80
C THR A 345 -6.67 7.46 33.24
N LEU A 346 -6.82 6.18 32.89
CA LEU A 346 -8.08 5.58 32.47
C LEU A 346 -7.95 4.08 32.69
N ALA A 347 -8.68 3.50 33.64
CA ALA A 347 -8.52 2.09 33.97
C ALA A 347 -9.06 1.13 32.91
N GLN A 348 -10.29 1.40 32.45
CA GLN A 348 -11.05 0.54 31.54
C GLN A 348 -11.80 1.43 30.56
N PRO A 349 -11.91 1.04 29.28
CA PRO A 349 -12.72 1.80 28.36
C PRO A 349 -14.20 1.56 28.65
N HIS A 350 -15.04 2.48 28.21
CA HIS A 350 -16.49 2.41 28.33
C HIS A 350 -17.09 1.60 27.18
N GLY A 351 -18.08 0.76 27.51
CA GLY A 351 -18.87 0.00 26.56
C GLY A 351 -20.34 -0.04 26.99
N ILE A 352 -21.21 -0.55 26.13
CA ILE A 352 -22.63 -0.70 26.42
C ILE A 352 -22.84 -2.08 27.04
N ASN A 353 -23.35 -2.11 28.27
CA ASN A 353 -23.71 -3.36 28.93
C ASN A 353 -24.99 -3.93 28.30
N ARG A 354 -24.97 -5.20 27.87
CA ARG A 354 -26.09 -5.83 27.16
C ARG A 354 -27.35 -6.01 28.00
N TYR A 355 -27.21 -6.10 29.32
CA TYR A 355 -28.36 -6.34 30.19
C TYR A 355 -29.18 -5.07 30.37
N ASN A 356 -28.54 -3.98 30.81
CA ASN A 356 -29.23 -2.73 31.15
C ASN A 356 -29.14 -1.66 30.06
N HIS A 357 -28.42 -1.92 28.95
CA HIS A 357 -28.23 -1.01 27.83
C HIS A 357 -27.62 0.35 28.21
N SER A 358 -26.90 0.42 29.34
CA SER A 358 -26.22 1.64 29.76
C SER A 358 -24.75 1.62 29.36
N GLU A 359 -24.23 2.76 28.93
CA GLU A 359 -22.79 2.98 28.78
C GLU A 359 -22.12 3.08 30.16
N ALA A 360 -21.13 2.24 30.41
CA ALA A 360 -20.36 2.23 31.64
C ALA A 360 -18.94 1.73 31.38
N ALA A 361 -18.01 2.02 32.29
CA ALA A 361 -16.68 1.40 32.29
C ALA A 361 -16.84 -0.13 32.24
N MET A 362 -16.19 -0.76 31.27
CA MET A 362 -16.26 -2.22 31.10
C MET A 362 -15.59 -2.90 32.28
N SER A 363 -16.42 -3.41 33.18
CA SER A 363 -15.96 -3.91 34.46
C SER A 363 -15.17 -5.22 34.34
N SER A 364 -14.41 -5.53 35.38
CA SER A 364 -13.68 -6.79 35.53
C SER A 364 -14.56 -7.98 35.93
N TYR A 365 -15.88 -7.86 35.83
CA TYR A 365 -16.84 -8.89 36.23
C TYR A 365 -17.49 -9.51 34.99
N SER A 366 -18.05 -10.72 35.15
CA SER A 366 -18.75 -11.47 34.11
C SER A 366 -20.01 -10.76 33.60
N TYR A 367 -19.82 -9.75 32.76
CA TYR A 367 -20.87 -9.04 32.06
C TYR A 367 -20.57 -9.04 30.56
N ASN A 368 -21.64 -9.02 29.78
CA ASN A 368 -21.54 -8.95 28.34
C ASN A 368 -21.61 -7.49 27.90
N TYR A 369 -20.65 -7.09 27.07
CA TYR A 369 -20.54 -5.74 26.53
C TYR A 369 -20.54 -5.75 25.01
N TYR A 370 -20.88 -4.62 24.43
CA TYR A 370 -20.65 -4.32 23.03
C TYR A 370 -20.45 -2.81 22.87
N GLY A 371 -19.91 -2.41 21.74
CA GLY A 371 -19.75 -1.01 21.42
C GLY A 371 -18.76 -0.81 20.30
N TYR A 372 -18.31 0.42 20.20
CA TYR A 372 -17.30 0.82 19.23
C TYR A 372 -16.44 1.94 19.81
N PHE A 373 -15.22 2.05 19.29
CA PHE A 373 -14.36 3.20 19.48
C PHE A 373 -14.05 3.79 18.11
N GLY A 374 -14.50 5.02 17.88
CA GLY A 374 -14.49 5.62 16.55
C GLY A 374 -15.63 6.63 16.38
N LEU A 375 -16.06 6.81 15.14
CA LEU A 375 -17.20 7.64 14.77
C LEU A 375 -18.20 6.77 13.99
N LEU A 376 -19.38 6.57 14.57
CA LEU A 376 -20.51 5.93 13.88
C LEU A 376 -21.69 6.90 13.82
N GLY A 377 -22.15 7.19 12.61
CA GLY A 377 -23.11 8.26 12.37
C GLY A 377 -22.55 9.61 12.86
N SER A 378 -23.24 10.23 13.82
CA SER A 378 -22.79 11.49 14.44
C SER A 378 -22.19 11.32 15.83
N GLU A 379 -22.09 10.09 16.35
CA GLU A 379 -21.67 9.82 17.73
C GLU A 379 -20.20 9.37 17.77
N LEU A 380 -19.38 10.22 18.42
CA LEU A 380 -17.93 10.04 18.55
C LEU A 380 -17.59 9.39 19.90
N LYS A 381 -16.96 8.21 19.86
CA LYS A 381 -16.48 7.45 21.02
C LYS A 381 -14.98 7.20 20.90
N MET A 382 -14.16 8.24 21.05
CA MET A 382 -12.71 8.13 20.90
C MET A 382 -11.95 8.81 22.03
N ALA A 383 -10.98 8.10 22.60
CA ALA A 383 -10.04 8.55 23.62
C ALA A 383 -10.68 9.34 24.78
N GLY A 384 -9.97 10.34 25.30
CA GLY A 384 -10.34 11.05 26.53
C GLY A 384 -10.19 10.18 27.78
N ASP A 385 -11.10 10.34 28.73
CA ASP A 385 -11.17 9.58 29.98
C ASP A 385 -12.22 8.45 29.94
N LYS A 386 -12.64 8.04 28.74
CA LYS A 386 -13.68 7.02 28.57
C LYS A 386 -13.36 5.96 27.54
N PHE A 387 -12.82 6.31 26.39
CA PHE A 387 -12.78 5.40 25.25
C PHE A 387 -11.36 5.09 24.82
N ASN A 388 -11.19 4.03 24.03
CA ASN A 388 -9.96 3.82 23.28
C ASN A 388 -9.95 4.73 22.04
N ALA A 389 -8.80 4.81 21.38
CA ALA A 389 -8.73 5.37 20.04
C ALA A 389 -7.73 4.60 19.19
N HIS A 390 -8.06 4.47 17.90
CA HIS A 390 -7.31 3.67 16.96
C HIS A 390 -7.11 4.47 15.68
N TYR A 391 -5.88 4.47 15.17
CA TYR A 391 -5.51 5.15 13.94
C TYR A 391 -4.63 4.25 13.07
N LEU A 392 -4.73 4.40 11.76
CA LEU A 392 -3.74 3.90 10.81
C LEU A 392 -2.74 5.01 10.50
N PHE A 393 -1.48 4.64 10.32
CA PHE A 393 -0.51 5.43 9.57
C PHE A 393 -0.22 4.69 8.28
N THR A 394 -0.77 5.17 7.17
CA THR A 394 -0.80 4.45 5.89
C THR A 394 0.58 4.40 5.22
N GLU A 395 0.69 3.66 4.11
CA GLU A 395 1.92 3.63 3.29
C GLU A 395 2.25 5.01 2.73
N GLU A 396 1.24 5.82 2.41
CA GLU A 396 1.37 7.23 2.00
C GLU A 396 1.60 8.19 3.19
N GLN A 397 1.93 7.65 4.37
CA GLN A 397 2.20 8.42 5.59
C GLN A 397 1.02 9.27 6.07
N LYS A 398 -0.21 8.85 5.80
CA LYS A 398 -1.41 9.55 6.29
C LYS A 398 -1.91 8.95 7.59
N LEU A 399 -2.21 9.79 8.57
CA LEU A 399 -2.88 9.38 9.79
C LEU A 399 -4.40 9.33 9.54
N GLN A 400 -5.05 8.21 9.84
CA GLN A 400 -6.48 8.02 9.56
C GLN A 400 -7.25 7.36 10.71
N PRO A 401 -8.42 7.93 11.04
CA PRO A 401 -9.57 7.33 11.69
C PRO A 401 -9.78 5.85 11.49
N ILE A 402 -9.92 5.01 12.51
CA ILE A 402 -10.64 3.74 12.31
C ILE A 402 -11.70 3.50 13.37
N ASN A 403 -12.74 2.80 12.97
CA ASN A 403 -13.74 2.25 13.86
C ASN A 403 -13.22 0.91 14.39
N TYR A 404 -13.15 0.79 15.71
CA TYR A 404 -12.90 -0.45 16.43
C TYR A 404 -14.21 -0.90 17.05
N ILE A 405 -14.88 -1.85 16.44
CA ILE A 405 -16.18 -2.37 16.88
C ILE A 405 -15.94 -3.65 17.65
N PHE A 406 -16.56 -3.81 18.80
CA PHE A 406 -16.35 -4.98 19.64
C PHE A 406 -17.63 -5.55 20.21
N THR A 407 -17.58 -6.86 20.43
CA THR A 407 -18.53 -7.58 21.28
C THR A 407 -17.74 -8.43 22.25
N SER A 408 -18.18 -8.48 23.49
CA SER A 408 -17.60 -9.36 24.50
C SER A 408 -18.69 -10.10 25.25
N ASN A 409 -18.50 -11.40 25.34
CA ASN A 409 -19.31 -12.34 26.09
C ASN A 409 -18.43 -12.92 27.20
N SER A 410 -18.89 -12.88 28.44
CA SER A 410 -18.20 -13.47 29.59
C SER A 410 -19.20 -14.26 30.42
N GLU A 411 -18.92 -15.53 30.68
CA GLU A 411 -19.74 -16.34 31.57
C GLU A 411 -19.46 -16.03 33.05
N PRO A 412 -20.45 -16.21 33.95
CA PRO A 412 -20.27 -16.00 35.38
C PRO A 412 -19.07 -16.77 35.96
N TYR A 413 -18.31 -16.11 36.84
CA TYR A 413 -17.19 -16.64 37.62
C TYR A 413 -17.44 -18.02 38.28
N ARG A 414 -18.71 -18.40 38.53
CA ARG A 414 -19.13 -19.71 39.06
C ARG A 414 -20.56 -20.04 38.65
N THR A 415 -20.74 -20.98 37.72
CA THR A 415 -22.04 -21.61 37.49
C THR A 415 -22.05 -22.97 38.18
N GLN A 416 -22.91 -23.15 39.20
CA GLN A 416 -23.18 -24.47 39.75
C GLN A 416 -24.01 -25.26 38.73
N SER A 417 -23.50 -26.39 38.26
CA SER A 417 -24.26 -27.35 37.46
C SER A 417 -24.48 -28.65 38.23
N SER A 418 -25.39 -29.50 37.73
CA SER A 418 -25.72 -30.79 38.36
C SER A 418 -24.52 -31.75 38.47
N ASN A 419 -23.39 -31.44 37.82
CA ASN A 419 -22.17 -32.26 37.80
C ASN A 419 -20.96 -31.58 38.48
N GLY A 420 -21.10 -30.37 39.04
CA GLY A 420 -20.00 -29.65 39.71
C GLY A 420 -19.96 -28.14 39.45
N THR A 421 -18.80 -27.52 39.65
CA THR A 421 -18.53 -26.13 39.25
C THR A 421 -17.90 -26.14 37.85
N GLU A 422 -18.49 -25.41 36.91
CA GLU A 422 -17.97 -25.26 35.55
C GLU A 422 -17.03 -24.05 35.44
N ASN A 423 -16.09 -24.11 34.48
CA ASN A 423 -15.20 -22.99 34.18
C ASN A 423 -15.96 -21.91 33.43
N SER A 424 -15.73 -20.65 33.80
CA SER A 424 -16.17 -19.51 33.00
C SER A 424 -15.41 -19.51 31.67
N GLU A 425 -16.16 -19.51 30.57
CA GLU A 425 -15.64 -19.19 29.24
C GLU A 425 -15.96 -17.74 28.88
N GLY A 426 -15.13 -17.16 28.01
CA GLY A 426 -15.49 -15.89 27.40
C GLY A 426 -14.93 -15.75 26.00
N GLU A 427 -15.62 -14.94 25.23
CA GLU A 427 -15.34 -14.64 23.84
C GLU A 427 -15.37 -13.14 23.60
N VAL A 428 -14.34 -12.59 22.97
CA VAL A 428 -14.34 -11.24 22.43
C VAL A 428 -14.15 -11.29 20.93
N ASN A 429 -14.99 -10.57 20.21
CA ASN A 429 -14.85 -10.35 18.78
C ASN A 429 -14.63 -8.87 18.52
N VAL A 430 -13.73 -8.60 17.59
CA VAL A 430 -13.33 -7.25 17.21
C VAL A 430 -13.35 -7.14 15.71
N VAL A 431 -13.92 -6.06 15.21
CA VAL A 431 -13.92 -5.68 13.80
C VAL A 431 -13.30 -4.30 13.71
N MET A 432 -12.35 -4.13 12.78
CA MET A 432 -11.74 -2.84 12.50
C MET A 432 -12.10 -2.42 11.09
N GLU A 433 -12.59 -1.19 10.95
CA GLU A 433 -13.09 -0.65 9.69
C GLU A 433 -12.61 0.79 9.53
N THR A 434 -12.46 1.24 8.28
CA THR A 434 -12.34 2.68 8.03
C THR A 434 -13.61 3.40 8.51
N LEU A 435 -13.55 4.73 8.65
CA LEU A 435 -14.74 5.49 9.05
C LEU A 435 -15.86 5.48 7.99
N ASP A 436 -15.52 5.13 6.75
CA ASP A 436 -16.47 4.92 5.65
C ASP A 436 -17.06 3.49 5.61
N GLY A 437 -16.63 2.60 6.54
CA GLY A 437 -17.15 1.24 6.69
C GLY A 437 -16.43 0.18 5.86
N GLU A 438 -15.25 0.48 5.29
CA GLU A 438 -14.43 -0.53 4.64
C GLU A 438 -13.78 -1.43 5.69
N LEU A 439 -13.99 -2.74 5.57
CA LEU A 439 -13.46 -3.72 6.51
C LEU A 439 -11.94 -3.89 6.36
N LEU A 440 -11.21 -3.59 7.42
CA LEU A 440 -9.76 -3.77 7.48
C LEU A 440 -9.40 -5.15 8.02
N SER A 441 -10.05 -5.60 9.10
CA SER A 441 -9.86 -6.95 9.64
C SER A 441 -10.86 -7.29 10.75
N SER A 442 -11.05 -8.58 10.97
CA SER A 442 -11.86 -9.12 12.07
C SER A 442 -11.08 -10.17 12.88
N TYR A 443 -11.22 -10.16 14.20
CA TYR A 443 -10.51 -11.03 15.14
C TYR A 443 -11.46 -11.63 16.17
N CYS A 444 -11.18 -12.87 16.57
CA CYS A 444 -11.87 -13.56 17.65
C CYS A 444 -10.86 -14.10 18.66
N TYR A 445 -11.12 -13.87 19.95
CA TYR A 445 -10.38 -14.46 21.04
C TYR A 445 -11.32 -15.12 22.03
N ARG A 446 -11.01 -16.37 22.36
CA ARG A 446 -11.71 -17.14 23.38
C ARG A 446 -10.75 -17.51 24.48
N SER A 447 -11.18 -17.37 25.73
CA SER A 447 -10.44 -17.89 26.88
C SER A 447 -11.31 -18.83 27.69
N LYS A 448 -10.62 -19.75 28.36
CA LYS A 448 -11.17 -20.66 29.35
C LYS A 448 -10.16 -20.77 30.48
N ALA A 449 -10.64 -20.88 31.72
CA ALA A 449 -9.76 -21.12 32.85
C ALA A 449 -9.05 -22.48 32.74
N ASP A 450 -7.77 -22.52 33.07
CA ASP A 450 -6.95 -23.76 33.08
C ASP A 450 -7.34 -24.71 34.24
N SER A 451 -8.07 -24.24 35.25
CA SER A 451 -8.42 -25.00 36.45
C SER A 451 -9.89 -24.84 36.80
N LEU A 452 -10.52 -25.92 37.29
CA LEU A 452 -11.92 -25.95 37.69
C LEU A 452 -12.24 -24.92 38.79
N GLY A 453 -13.28 -24.10 38.58
CA GLY A 453 -13.75 -23.11 39.55
C GLY A 453 -13.02 -21.75 39.52
N TYR A 454 -12.30 -21.47 38.42
CA TYR A 454 -11.58 -20.21 38.19
C TYR A 454 -12.11 -19.46 36.96
N ASP A 455 -11.77 -18.17 36.87
CA ASP A 455 -12.14 -17.25 35.78
C ASP A 455 -11.17 -17.37 34.59
N GLY A 456 -11.68 -17.38 33.36
CA GLY A 456 -10.88 -17.29 32.13
C GLY A 456 -10.24 -15.91 31.89
N GLY A 457 -10.51 -14.93 32.77
CA GLY A 457 -10.07 -13.54 32.70
C GLY A 457 -11.21 -12.58 32.34
N VAL A 458 -10.92 -11.28 32.47
CA VAL A 458 -11.86 -10.23 32.06
C VAL A 458 -11.88 -10.15 30.53
N ILE A 459 -12.83 -10.86 29.91
CA ILE A 459 -12.94 -10.92 28.45
C ILE A 459 -13.52 -9.64 27.84
N ALA A 460 -14.22 -8.82 28.64
CA ALA A 460 -14.77 -7.51 28.25
C ALA A 460 -13.74 -6.60 27.54
N THR A 461 -12.45 -6.76 27.84
CA THR A 461 -11.38 -5.90 27.33
C THR A 461 -10.16 -6.71 26.88
N ALA A 462 -10.36 -7.96 26.45
CA ALA A 462 -9.25 -8.89 26.23
C ALA A 462 -8.44 -8.59 24.96
N ILE A 463 -9.06 -8.19 23.84
CA ILE A 463 -8.33 -7.64 22.70
C ILE A 463 -8.32 -6.13 22.87
N GLN A 464 -7.14 -5.52 22.96
CA GLN A 464 -7.03 -4.07 23.13
C GLN A 464 -6.65 -3.38 21.84
N ALA A 465 -5.62 -3.88 21.17
CA ALA A 465 -5.09 -3.32 19.94
C ALA A 465 -4.63 -4.45 19.05
N MET A 466 -4.94 -4.37 17.75
CA MET A 466 -4.49 -5.31 16.75
C MET A 466 -4.12 -4.56 15.48
N ASN A 467 -2.93 -4.76 14.94
CA ASN A 467 -2.51 -4.09 13.72
C ASN A 467 -3.08 -4.81 12.50
N PRO A 468 -3.88 -4.15 11.64
CA PRO A 468 -4.45 -4.79 10.45
C PRO A 468 -3.40 -5.16 9.40
N TYR A 469 -2.23 -4.52 9.37
CA TYR A 469 -1.15 -4.82 8.42
C TYR A 469 -0.35 -6.07 8.82
N SER A 470 -0.01 -6.22 10.10
CA SER A 470 0.81 -7.35 10.57
C SER A 470 0.04 -8.47 11.27
N HIS A 471 -1.23 -8.21 11.63
CA HIS A 471 -2.05 -9.06 12.48
C HIS A 471 -1.38 -9.36 13.84
N ILE A 472 -0.57 -8.44 14.33
CA ILE A 472 0.08 -8.46 15.65
C ILE A 472 -0.54 -7.41 16.56
N GLY A 473 -0.69 -7.75 17.84
CA GLY A 473 -1.15 -6.79 18.83
C GLY A 473 -1.12 -7.32 20.24
N VAL A 474 -1.86 -6.67 21.14
CA VAL A 474 -1.80 -6.91 22.58
C VAL A 474 -3.15 -7.38 23.11
N ILE A 475 -3.10 -8.44 23.91
CA ILE A 475 -4.25 -9.02 24.59
C ILE A 475 -4.00 -9.24 26.09
N ASN A 476 -5.10 -9.40 26.81
CA ASN A 476 -5.17 -10.01 28.14
C ASN A 476 -4.47 -9.24 29.27
N GLU A 477 -4.34 -7.91 29.19
CA GLU A 477 -3.51 -7.13 30.14
C GLU A 477 -4.03 -7.01 31.59
N HIS A 478 -5.09 -7.73 31.99
CA HIS A 478 -5.67 -7.59 33.33
C HIS A 478 -5.32 -8.72 34.30
N TYR A 479 -5.91 -8.63 35.48
CA TYR A 479 -5.90 -9.59 36.57
C TYR A 479 -6.34 -10.99 36.11
N LEU A 480 -5.41 -11.94 36.18
CA LEU A 480 -5.66 -13.35 35.99
C LEU A 480 -5.18 -14.06 37.25
N PHE A 481 -6.08 -14.75 37.96
CA PHE A 481 -5.75 -15.58 39.13
C PHE A 481 -4.82 -14.89 40.17
N ASN A 482 -5.26 -13.80 40.80
CA ASN A 482 -4.43 -13.05 41.76
C ASN A 482 -3.16 -12.42 41.18
N GLN A 483 -2.99 -12.35 39.86
CA GLN A 483 -1.82 -11.74 39.22
C GLN A 483 -2.22 -10.58 38.32
N TYR A 484 -1.60 -9.43 38.53
CA TYR A 484 -1.66 -8.24 37.69
C TYR A 484 -0.53 -8.22 36.66
N GLY A 485 -0.70 -7.39 35.62
CA GLY A 485 0.37 -7.06 34.68
C GLY A 485 0.68 -8.16 33.68
N LEU A 486 -0.30 -8.96 33.27
CA LEU A 486 -0.09 -10.03 32.30
C LEU A 486 -0.43 -9.59 30.88
N ALA A 487 0.26 -8.55 30.38
CA ALA A 487 0.12 -8.18 28.97
C ALA A 487 0.83 -9.20 28.08
N ARG A 488 0.18 -9.62 27.00
CA ARG A 488 0.73 -10.58 26.05
C ARG A 488 0.58 -10.08 24.63
N THR A 489 1.63 -10.21 23.83
CA THR A 489 1.51 -10.08 22.38
C THR A 489 0.89 -11.35 21.81
N CYS A 490 0.17 -11.20 20.71
CA CYS A 490 -0.36 -12.32 19.93
C CYS A 490 -0.23 -12.05 18.44
N ARG A 491 -0.39 -13.10 17.64
CA ARG A 491 -0.52 -13.05 16.18
C ARG A 491 -1.86 -13.66 15.76
N ALA A 492 -2.49 -13.15 14.72
CA ALA A 492 -3.67 -13.78 14.12
C ALA A 492 -3.30 -14.52 12.82
N ILE A 493 -3.85 -15.73 12.61
CA ILE A 493 -3.74 -16.52 11.37
C ILE A 493 -5.04 -16.36 10.60
#